data_AF-A0A396H6B8-F1
#
_entry.id   AF-A0A396H6B8-F1
#
_cell.length_a   1.000
_cell.length_b   1.000
_cell.length_c   1.000
_cell.angle_alpha   90.00
_cell.angle_beta   90.00
_cell.angle_gamma   90.00
#
_symmetry.space_group_name_H-M   'P 1'
#
loop_
_entity.id
_entity.type
_entity.pdbx_description
1 polymer ?
#
loop_
_entity_poly.entity_id
_entity_poly.type
_entity_poly.pdbx_seq_one_letter_code
_entity_poly.pdbx_strand_id
1 'polypeptide(L)' 'MTNPNICLIPDNDDKLPIHLAVSRGHVEVVEELKNAKPCSIQKIGDDGSLLHLCVRYNHLEALKYLVQSVNGAQEL' A
#
# COMPACT_ATOMS: atom_id res chain seq x y z
N MET A 1 -18.87 4.23 12.27
CA MET A 1 -17.51 3.65 12.42
C MET A 1 -17.35 2.61 11.34
N THR A 2 -16.45 2.82 10.39
CA THR A 2 -16.19 1.88 9.29
C THR A 2 -15.34 0.71 9.79
N ASN A 3 -15.62 -0.50 9.31
CA ASN A 3 -14.87 -1.71 9.68
C ASN A 3 -13.49 -1.70 8.98
N PRO A 4 -12.34 -1.64 9.69
CA PRO A 4 -11.03 -1.57 9.05
C PRO A 4 -10.68 -2.76 8.15
N ASN A 5 -11.37 -3.90 8.33
CA ASN A 5 -11.15 -5.08 7.50
C ASN A 5 -11.60 -4.89 6.04
N ILE A 6 -12.37 -3.84 5.74
CA ILE A 6 -12.68 -3.47 4.34
C ILE A 6 -11.40 -3.15 3.53
N CYS A 7 -10.31 -2.76 4.19
CA CYS A 7 -9.01 -2.54 3.54
C CYS A 7 -8.34 -3.83 3.05
N LEU A 8 -8.86 -5.00 3.45
CA LEU A 8 -8.37 -6.32 3.04
C LEU A 8 -9.30 -7.04 2.06
N ILE A 9 -10.36 -6.39 1.60
CA ILE A 9 -11.25 -6.94 0.57
C ILE A 9 -10.65 -6.59 -0.80
N PRO A 10 -10.26 -7.59 -1.61
CA PRO A 10 -9.77 -7.34 -2.96
C PRO A 10 -10.89 -6.96 -3.92
N ASP A 11 -10.55 -6.28 -5.01
CA ASP A 11 -11.41 -6.14 -6.19
C ASP A 11 -11.36 -7.42 -7.07
N ASN A 12 -11.92 -7.34 -8.28
CA ASN A 12 -11.97 -8.49 -9.20
C ASN A 12 -10.60 -8.85 -9.80
N ASP A 13 -9.57 -8.01 -9.63
CA ASP A 13 -8.21 -8.21 -10.10
C ASP A 13 -7.26 -8.58 -8.92
N ASP A 14 -7.83 -9.08 -7.82
CA ASP A 14 -7.12 -9.41 -6.57
C ASP A 14 -6.37 -8.20 -5.94
N LYS A 15 -6.78 -6.96 -6.26
CA LYS A 15 -6.17 -5.75 -5.72
C LYS A 15 -6.93 -5.23 -4.51
N LEU A 16 -6.23 -5.21 -3.38
CA LEU A 16 -6.64 -4.39 -2.24
C LEU A 16 -6.65 -2.88 -2.58
N PRO A 17 -7.46 -2.06 -1.87
CA PRO A 17 -7.47 -0.60 -2.04
C PRO A 17 -6.09 0.05 -2.03
N ILE A 18 -5.16 -0.45 -1.22
CA ILE A 18 -3.80 0.08 -1.13
C ILE A 18 -2.97 -0.18 -2.40
N HIS A 19 -3.20 -1.28 -3.13
CA HIS A 19 -2.55 -1.52 -4.42
C HIS A 19 -2.99 -0.47 -5.45
N LEU A 20 -4.27 -0.11 -5.45
CA LEU A 20 -4.82 0.90 -6.36
C LEU A 20 -4.27 2.30 -6.02
N ALA A 21 -4.20 2.65 -4.74
CA ALA A 21 -3.62 3.92 -4.30
C ALA A 21 -2.14 4.04 -4.70
N VAL A 22 -1.37 2.98 -4.52
CA VAL A 22 0.05 2.93 -4.91
C VAL A 22 0.21 3.01 -6.44
N SER A 23 -0.59 2.25 -7.20
CA SER A 23 -0.54 2.25 -8.68
C SER A 23 -0.95 3.59 -9.31
N ARG A 24 -1.52 4.50 -8.52
CA ARG A 24 -1.89 5.86 -8.93
C ARG A 24 -1.01 6.94 -8.29
N GLY A 25 -0.06 6.55 -7.43
CA GLY A 25 0.84 7.48 -6.74
C GLY A 25 0.15 8.34 -5.67
N HIS A 26 -1.00 7.93 -5.14
CA HIS A 26 -1.77 8.69 -4.17
C HIS A 26 -1.24 8.50 -2.73
N VAL A 27 -0.11 9.14 -2.41
CA VAL A 27 0.62 8.92 -1.15
C VAL A 27 -0.23 9.14 0.10
N GLU A 28 -1.03 10.20 0.16
CA GLU A 28 -1.92 10.50 1.30
C GLU A 28 -2.94 9.37 1.53
N VAL A 29 -3.50 8.80 0.45
CA VAL A 29 -4.43 7.66 0.54
C VAL A 29 -3.69 6.40 1.00
N VAL A 30 -2.46 6.19 0.56
CA VAL A 30 -1.62 5.08 1.03
C VAL A 30 -1.36 5.20 2.53
N GLU A 31 -1.15 6.42 3.05
CA GLU A 31 -0.99 6.67 4.48
C GLU A 31 -2.24 6.35 5.28
N GLU A 32 -3.40 6.87 4.89
CA GLU A 32 -4.66 6.59 5.56
C GLU A 32 -4.99 5.09 5.59
N LEU A 33 -4.81 4.39 4.46
CA LEU A 33 -5.03 2.95 4.38
C LEU A 33 -4.03 2.13 5.21
N LYS A 34 -2.76 2.53 5.22
CA LYS A 34 -1.72 1.92 6.08
C LYS A 34 -2.10 2.09 7.55
N ASN A 35 -2.51 3.28 7.96
CA ASN A 35 -2.87 3.58 9.35
C ASN A 35 -4.14 2.81 9.77
N ALA A 36 -5.12 2.67 8.87
CA ALA A 36 -6.32 1.87 9.12
C ALA A 36 -6.02 0.37 9.22
N LYS A 37 -5.12 -0.16 8.37
CA LYS A 37 -4.75 -1.59 8.37
C LYS A 37 -3.29 -1.81 7.95
N PRO A 38 -2.33 -1.77 8.90
CA PRO A 38 -0.90 -1.85 8.58
C PRO A 38 -0.48 -3.14 7.87
N CYS A 39 -1.12 -4.27 8.18
CA CYS A 39 -0.80 -5.56 7.54
C CYS A 39 -1.13 -5.61 6.04
N SER A 40 -1.87 -4.63 5.50
CA SER A 40 -2.18 -4.55 4.06
C SER A 40 -0.93 -4.31 3.20
N ILE A 41 0.13 -3.70 3.76
CA ILE A 41 1.38 -3.41 3.02
C ILE A 41 2.18 -4.66 2.63
N GLN A 42 1.95 -5.77 3.33
CA GLN A 42 2.67 -7.04 3.11
C GLN A 42 1.96 -7.94 2.09
N LYS A 43 0.77 -7.54 1.63
CA LYS A 43 0.01 -8.31 0.65
C LYS A 43 0.62 -8.11 -0.74
N ILE A 44 0.71 -9.21 -1.46
CA ILE A 44 1.20 -9.28 -2.83
C ILE A 44 -0.02 -9.60 -3.67
N GLY A 45 -0.39 -8.70 -4.59
CA GLY A 45 -1.36 -8.99 -5.64
C GLY A 45 -0.67 -9.60 -6.86
N ASP A 46 -1.44 -9.93 -7.89
CA ASP A 46 -0.93 -10.53 -9.13
C ASP A 46 0.10 -9.66 -9.85
N ASP A 47 -0.03 -8.34 -9.73
CA ASP A 47 0.91 -7.37 -10.30
C ASP A 47 2.19 -7.16 -9.46
N GLY A 48 2.33 -7.91 -8.37
CA GLY A 48 3.46 -7.88 -7.45
C GLY A 48 3.19 -7.12 -6.16
N SER A 49 4.26 -6.87 -5.40
CA SER A 49 4.19 -6.08 -4.16
C SER A 49 3.95 -4.60 -4.44
N LEU A 50 3.57 -3.83 -3.41
CA LEU A 50 3.44 -2.38 -3.53
C LEU A 50 4.71 -1.70 -4.08
N LEU A 51 5.91 -2.19 -3.72
CA LEU A 51 7.16 -1.68 -4.26
C LEU A 51 7.31 -1.97 -5.77
N HIS A 52 6.85 -3.13 -6.25
CA HIS A 52 6.84 -3.43 -7.69
C HIS A 52 5.91 -2.46 -8.44
N LEU A 53 4.74 -2.16 -7.88
CA LEU A 53 3.80 -1.21 -8.46
C LEU A 53 4.40 0.20 -8.53
N CYS A 54 5.09 0.66 -7.49
CA CYS A 54 5.76 1.97 -7.52
C CYS A 54 6.77 2.08 -8.68
N VAL A 55 7.57 1.03 -8.92
CA VAL A 55 8.57 1.02 -10.00
C VAL A 55 7.88 0.91 -11.37
N ARG A 56 6.91 0.00 -11.52
CA ARG A 56 6.18 -0.22 -12.77
C ARG A 56 5.49 1.06 -13.28
N TYR A 57 4.91 1.83 -12.37
CA TYR A 57 4.16 3.05 -12.71
C TYR A 57 4.93 4.36 -12.46
N ASN A 58 6.22 4.28 -12.17
CA ASN A 58 7.10 5.44 -11.93
C ASN A 58 6.60 6.40 -10.82
N HIS A 59 6.12 5.83 -9.70
CA HIS A 59 5.66 6.58 -8.53
C HIS A 59 6.74 6.67 -7.45
N LEU A 60 7.74 7.52 -7.69
CA LEU A 60 8.91 7.70 -6.81
C LEU A 60 8.54 8.12 -5.38
N GLU A 61 7.57 9.02 -5.19
CA GLU A 61 7.19 9.49 -3.85
C GLU A 61 6.50 8.39 -3.04
N ALA A 62 5.64 7.59 -3.68
CA ALA A 62 5.05 6.41 -3.03
C ALA A 62 6.12 5.37 -2.67
N LEU A 63 7.15 5.20 -3.53
CA LEU A 63 8.29 4.33 -3.23
C LEU A 63 9.05 4.80 -1.99
N LYS A 64 9.44 6.08 -1.94
CA LYS A 64 10.14 6.67 -0.79
C LYS A 64 9.33 6.50 0.49
N TYR A 65 8.04 6.82 0.45
CA TYR A 65 7.13 6.68 1.58
C TYR A 65 7.05 5.25 2.12
N LEU A 66 6.88 4.26 1.22
CA LEU A 66 6.81 2.85 1.61
C LEU A 66 8.14 2.37 2.19
N VAL A 67 9.28 2.67 1.55
CA VAL A 67 10.61 2.27 2.04
C VAL A 67 10.92 2.86 3.42
N GLN A 68 10.61 4.15 3.63
CA GLN A 68 10.75 4.80 4.94
C GLN A 68 9.85 4.14 5.99
N SER A 69 8.62 3.75 5.61
CA SER A 69 7.68 3.06 6.50
C SER A 69 8.17 1.66 6.91
N VAL A 70 8.97 0.97 6.08
CA VAL A 70 9.55 -0.34 6.45
C VAL A 70 10.76 -0.18 7.37
N ASN A 71 11.61 0.83 7.11
CA ASN A 71 12.84 1.07 7.87
C ASN A 71 12.59 1.71 9.24
N GLY A 72 11.49 2.46 9.42
CA GLY A 72 11.12 3.08 10.69
C GLY A 72 10.64 2.13 11.79
N ALA A 73 10.52 0.82 11.51
CA ALA A 73 10.10 -0.19 12.50
C ALA A 73 11.28 -0.84 13.26
N GLN A 74 12.53 -0.41 13.04
CA GLN A 74 13.73 -0.95 13.72
C GLN A 74 14.31 -0.07 14.83
N GLU A 75 13.64 1.01 15.24
CA GLU A 75 14.07 1.83 16.38
C GLU A 75 13.02 1.88 17.50
N LEU A 76 12.74 0.74 18.15
CA LEU A 76 12.29 0.62 19.55
C LEU A 76 12.71 -0.74 20.13
#